data_AF-A0A834GEU6-F1
#
_entry.id   AF-A0A834GEU6-F1
#
_cell.length_a   1.000
_cell.length_b   1.000
_cell.length_c   1.000
_cell.angle_alpha   90.00
_cell.angle_beta   90.00
_cell.angle_gamma   90.00
#
_symmetry.space_group_name_H-M   'P 1'
#
loop_
_entity.id
_entity.type
_entity.pdbx_description
1 polymer ?
#
loop_
_entity_poly.entity_id
_entity_poly.type
_entity_poly.pdbx_seq_one_letter_code
_entity_poly.pdbx_strand_id
1 'polypeptide(L)'
;MEPCYRDNRDEEEDEKQYSYAMQVIRSSVLPLVLKAVIELEVLDIIAKEGPGAQLSASEIASRLPPSAAASGRNPDAPEMLDRMLRFLATHSILTSSAAISSSDDPTPTGPAVPVGETRVYGLAPVAKYFVPDQDGVSLGYLLFMSQDKVRINSWNELKGAVLDGGIPFERAHGMHFFEYCGKDARFNEVFNKAMQCATKLLIKKIVHSYKGFEQLQSLVDVGGGLGVSLSLITAKYPHIKAINFDLPHVIQQAPSYPGVEHVGGDMLESVPKGDAIFMKNCYKALPEHGKVIVVETILPAIVDTSKAAKSAFHIDLQMMSELGGKERTEQEYRSLAFGAGFSGIKLDCYVMEFYK
;
A
#
# COMPACT_ATOMS: atom_id res chain seq x y z
N MET A 1 -7.38 43.48 40.09
CA MET A 1 -7.65 42.15 39.52
C MET A 1 -8.19 42.39 38.13
N GLU A 2 -7.33 42.33 37.11
CA GLU A 2 -7.80 42.35 35.73
C GLU A 2 -8.47 41.00 35.41
N PRO A 3 -9.60 40.97 34.68
CA PRO A 3 -10.21 39.73 34.27
C PRO A 3 -9.34 39.10 33.18
N CYS A 4 -8.90 37.87 33.44
CA CYS A 4 -8.21 37.03 32.47
C CYS A 4 -9.23 36.57 31.42
N TYR A 5 -9.47 37.38 30.40
CA TYR A 5 -10.16 36.93 29.19
C TYR A 5 -9.18 36.04 28.42
N ARG A 6 -9.32 34.72 28.52
CA ARG A 6 -8.77 33.83 27.49
C ARG A 6 -9.47 34.18 26.18
N ASP A 7 -8.69 34.46 25.14
CA ASP A 7 -9.21 34.81 23.82
C ASP A 7 -9.98 33.60 23.27
N ASN A 8 -11.23 33.76 22.81
CA ASN A 8 -12.07 32.68 22.28
C ASN A 8 -11.36 31.88 21.16
N ARG A 9 -10.36 32.47 20.50
CA ARG A 9 -9.52 31.80 19.49
C ARG A 9 -8.59 30.75 20.08
N ASP A 10 -8.07 30.96 21.29
CA ASP A 10 -7.19 30.01 21.96
C ASP A 10 -8.00 28.77 22.40
N GLU A 11 -9.25 28.97 22.86
CA GLU A 11 -10.15 27.88 23.22
C GLU A 11 -10.59 27.05 22.01
N GLU A 12 -10.90 27.68 20.88
CA GLU A 12 -11.26 26.98 19.63
C GLU A 12 -10.08 26.16 19.06
N GLU A 13 -8.85 26.67 19.19
CA GLU A 13 -7.65 25.95 18.77
C GLU A 13 -7.38 24.76 19.69
N ASP A 14 -7.48 24.92 21.01
CA ASP A 14 -7.34 23.83 21.98
C ASP A 14 -8.36 22.70 21.72
N GLU A 15 -9.61 23.03 21.39
CA GLU A 15 -10.63 22.04 21.03
C GLU A 15 -10.29 21.26 19.74
N LYS A 16 -9.71 21.94 18.73
CA LYS A 16 -9.23 21.29 17.51
C LYS A 16 -8.07 20.36 17.81
N GLN A 17 -7.12 20.77 18.65
CA GLN A 17 -5.99 19.94 19.05
C GLN A 17 -6.43 18.72 19.86
N TYR A 18 -7.37 18.90 20.79
CA TYR A 18 -7.96 17.78 21.53
C TYR A 18 -8.67 16.80 20.60
N SER A 19 -9.47 17.29 19.66
CA SER A 19 -10.16 16.47 18.66
C SER A 19 -9.19 15.68 17.80
N TYR A 20 -8.09 16.30 17.36
CA TYR A 20 -7.04 15.63 16.61
C TYR A 20 -6.33 14.56 17.46
N ALA A 21 -5.99 14.85 18.72
CA ALA A 21 -5.38 13.87 19.62
C ALA A 21 -6.29 12.64 19.82
N MET A 22 -7.60 12.86 19.98
CA MET A 22 -8.59 11.78 20.08
C MET A 22 -8.70 10.96 18.79
N GLN A 23 -8.56 11.59 17.63
CA GLN A 23 -8.48 10.89 16.34
C GLN A 23 -7.21 10.02 16.25
N VAL A 24 -6.06 10.54 16.68
CA VAL A 24 -4.79 9.81 16.66
C VAL A 24 -4.83 8.56 17.54
N ILE A 25 -5.39 8.65 18.75
CA ILE A 25 -5.55 7.50 19.66
C ILE A 25 -6.42 6.39 19.03
N ARG A 26 -7.38 6.77 18.18
CA ARG A 26 -8.31 5.86 17.49
C ARG A 26 -7.91 5.54 16.05
N SER A 27 -6.69 5.89 15.65
CA SER A 27 -6.22 5.78 14.26
C SER A 27 -6.27 4.34 13.71
N SER A 28 -6.20 3.33 14.58
CA SER A 28 -6.34 1.91 14.20
C SER A 28 -7.74 1.55 13.68
N VAL A 29 -8.78 2.31 14.04
CA VAL A 29 -10.16 2.03 13.62
C VAL A 29 -10.31 2.18 12.11
N LEU A 30 -9.64 3.17 11.49
CA LEU A 30 -9.68 3.39 10.03
C LEU A 30 -9.27 2.16 9.22
N PRO A 31 -8.03 1.64 9.32
CA PRO A 31 -7.61 0.49 8.52
C PRO A 31 -8.40 -0.77 8.84
N LEU A 32 -8.84 -0.97 10.09
CA LEU A 32 -9.62 -2.16 10.48
C LEU A 32 -11.04 -2.14 9.90
N VAL A 33 -11.73 -0.99 9.95
CA VAL A 33 -13.06 -0.86 9.32
C VAL A 33 -12.93 -0.99 7.80
N LEU A 34 -11.94 -0.36 7.19
CA LEU A 34 -11.71 -0.46 5.74
C LEU A 34 -11.45 -1.92 5.33
N LYS A 35 -10.62 -2.64 6.10
CA LYS A 35 -10.34 -4.06 5.89
C LYS A 35 -11.63 -4.88 5.87
N ALA A 36 -12.47 -4.73 6.91
CA ALA A 36 -13.74 -5.44 6.99
C ALA A 36 -14.68 -5.09 5.82
N VAL A 37 -14.75 -3.83 5.40
CA VAL A 37 -15.56 -3.40 4.23
C VAL A 37 -15.07 -4.05 2.92
N ILE A 38 -13.76 -4.23 2.74
CA ILE A 38 -13.20 -4.95 1.58
C ILE A 38 -13.48 -6.45 1.69
N GLU A 39 -13.30 -7.07 2.86
CA GLU A 39 -13.59 -8.49 3.09
C GLU A 39 -15.07 -8.84 2.88
N LEU A 40 -15.96 -7.88 3.16
CA LEU A 40 -17.41 -7.98 2.89
C LEU A 40 -17.78 -7.66 1.43
N GLU A 41 -16.81 -7.37 0.56
CA GLU A 41 -17.01 -6.99 -0.86
C GLU A 41 -17.91 -5.75 -1.05
N VAL A 42 -18.03 -4.88 -0.04
CA VAL A 42 -18.95 -3.74 -0.10
C VAL A 42 -18.55 -2.74 -1.18
N LEU A 43 -17.24 -2.49 -1.34
CA LEU A 43 -16.77 -1.58 -2.38
C LEU A 43 -17.06 -2.14 -3.79
N ASP A 44 -16.90 -3.45 -3.98
CA ASP A 44 -17.22 -4.16 -5.21
C ASP A 44 -18.71 -4.14 -5.52
N ILE A 45 -19.58 -4.31 -4.50
CA ILE A 45 -21.03 -4.20 -4.64
C ILE A 45 -21.41 -2.82 -5.19
N ILE A 46 -20.89 -1.73 -4.60
CA ILE A 46 -21.17 -0.37 -5.10
C ILE A 46 -20.57 -0.16 -6.49
N ALA A 47 -19.36 -0.66 -6.75
CA ALA A 47 -18.69 -0.52 -8.05
C ALA A 47 -19.48 -1.17 -9.20
N LYS A 48 -20.09 -2.33 -8.95
CA LYS A 48 -20.88 -3.10 -9.94
C LYS A 48 -22.14 -2.38 -10.41
N GLU A 49 -22.73 -1.51 -9.59
CA GLU A 49 -23.88 -0.68 -9.96
C GLU A 49 -23.49 0.47 -10.93
N GLY A 50 -22.19 0.78 -11.02
CA GLY A 50 -21.64 1.71 -12.00
C GLY A 50 -21.23 3.07 -11.43
N PRO A 51 -20.60 3.93 -12.26
CA PRO A 51 -20.09 5.23 -11.83
C PRO A 51 -21.19 6.13 -11.27
N GLY A 52 -20.98 6.66 -10.07
CA GLY A 52 -21.93 7.56 -9.40
C GLY A 52 -23.07 6.85 -8.66
N ALA A 53 -23.10 5.51 -8.63
CA ALA A 53 -24.07 4.75 -7.87
C ALA A 53 -24.08 5.13 -6.39
N GLN A 54 -25.28 5.09 -5.80
CA GLN A 54 -25.55 5.38 -4.40
C GLN A 54 -26.44 4.26 -3.85
N LEU A 55 -25.97 3.57 -2.82
CA LEU A 55 -26.70 2.46 -2.20
C LEU A 55 -26.89 2.71 -0.70
N SER A 56 -28.07 2.38 -0.18
CA SER A 56 -28.31 2.30 1.26
C SER A 56 -27.60 1.09 1.87
N ALA A 57 -27.37 1.14 3.19
CA ALA A 57 -26.76 0.02 3.91
C ALA A 57 -27.60 -1.27 3.82
N SER A 58 -28.93 -1.16 3.73
CA SER A 58 -29.84 -2.31 3.55
C SER A 58 -29.70 -2.95 2.17
N GLU A 59 -29.57 -2.13 1.11
CA GLU A 59 -29.33 -2.61 -0.25
C GLU A 59 -27.94 -3.23 -0.43
N ILE A 60 -26.95 -2.79 0.35
CA ILE A 60 -25.64 -3.43 0.39
C ILE A 60 -25.72 -4.76 1.16
N ALA A 61 -26.37 -4.76 2.33
CA ALA A 61 -26.52 -5.94 3.17
C ALA A 61 -27.18 -7.11 2.44
N SER A 62 -28.22 -6.83 1.64
CA SER A 62 -28.95 -7.86 0.87
C SER A 62 -28.13 -8.47 -0.26
N ARG A 63 -27.03 -7.83 -0.67
CA ARG A 63 -26.15 -8.25 -1.76
C ARG A 63 -24.81 -8.83 -1.29
N LEU A 64 -24.58 -8.92 0.03
CA LEU A 64 -23.38 -9.55 0.57
C LEU A 64 -23.24 -11.00 0.04
N PRO A 65 -22.02 -11.50 -0.21
CA PRO A 65 -21.81 -12.85 -0.76
C PRO A 65 -22.18 -13.92 0.27
N PRO A 66 -22.75 -15.09 -0.07
CA PRO A 66 -23.23 -16.09 0.91
C PRO A 66 -22.21 -16.57 1.96
N SER A 67 -20.91 -16.46 1.66
CA SER A 67 -19.81 -16.74 2.58
C SER A 67 -19.63 -15.67 3.66
N ALA A 68 -19.99 -14.42 3.37
CA ALA A 68 -20.00 -13.28 4.29
C ALA A 68 -21.42 -12.90 4.77
N ALA A 69 -22.42 -13.26 3.97
CA ALA A 69 -23.82 -13.02 4.15
C ALA A 69 -24.41 -14.22 4.87
N ALA A 70 -24.57 -13.99 6.16
CA ALA A 70 -25.77 -14.39 6.84
C ALA A 70 -27.02 -13.77 6.19
N SER A 71 -27.34 -14.04 4.91
CA SER A 71 -28.65 -13.68 4.34
C SER A 71 -29.71 -14.40 5.15
N GLY A 72 -30.24 -13.71 6.16
CA GLY A 72 -31.14 -14.24 7.19
C GLY A 72 -30.55 -14.61 8.57
N ARG A 73 -29.23 -14.49 8.87
CA ARG A 73 -28.70 -14.80 10.24
C ARG A 73 -28.41 -13.59 11.13
N ASN A 74 -28.19 -12.40 10.56
CA ASN A 74 -27.93 -11.19 11.33
C ASN A 74 -28.90 -10.06 10.91
N PRO A 75 -30.02 -9.87 11.64
CA PRO A 75 -30.97 -8.80 11.34
C PRO A 75 -30.34 -7.40 11.50
N ASP A 76 -29.26 -7.27 12.28
CA ASP A 76 -28.61 -6.00 12.57
C ASP A 76 -27.53 -5.62 11.54
N ALA A 77 -27.28 -6.46 10.52
CA ALA A 77 -26.24 -6.23 9.53
C ALA A 77 -26.37 -4.88 8.78
N PRO A 78 -27.57 -4.43 8.35
CA PRO A 78 -27.73 -3.11 7.74
C PRO A 78 -27.28 -1.97 8.67
N GLU A 79 -27.62 -2.03 9.97
CA GLU A 79 -27.25 -1.00 10.93
C GLU A 79 -25.73 -0.99 11.18
N MET A 80 -25.13 -2.18 11.33
CA MET A 80 -23.69 -2.32 11.48
C MET A 80 -22.94 -1.76 10.27
N LEU A 81 -23.42 -2.05 9.05
CA LEU A 81 -22.87 -1.49 7.83
C LEU A 81 -23.04 0.04 7.78
N ASP A 82 -24.21 0.60 8.07
CA ASP A 82 -24.40 2.07 8.09
C ASP A 82 -23.38 2.76 9.00
N ARG A 83 -23.09 2.19 10.17
CA ARG A 83 -22.08 2.72 11.10
C ARG A 83 -20.67 2.69 10.50
N MET A 84 -20.29 1.58 9.86
CA MET A 84 -19.00 1.43 9.19
C MET A 84 -18.85 2.37 7.99
N LEU A 85 -19.88 2.45 7.13
CA LEU A 85 -19.87 3.26 5.92
C LEU A 85 -19.91 4.75 6.24
N ARG A 86 -20.67 5.18 7.26
CA ARG A 86 -20.64 6.56 7.76
C ARG A 86 -19.24 6.96 8.20
N PHE A 87 -18.54 6.08 8.92
CA PHE A 87 -17.16 6.33 9.36
C PHE A 87 -16.16 6.38 8.19
N LEU A 88 -16.29 5.53 7.17
CA LEU A 88 -15.46 5.63 5.97
C LEU A 88 -15.75 6.89 5.14
N ALA A 89 -16.99 7.38 5.15
CA ALA A 89 -17.35 8.64 4.53
C ALA A 89 -16.66 9.85 5.18
N THR A 90 -16.45 9.85 6.50
CA THR A 90 -15.68 10.93 7.18
C THR A 90 -14.21 10.96 6.78
N HIS A 91 -13.70 9.89 6.15
CA HIS A 91 -12.34 9.78 5.62
C HIS A 91 -12.28 9.92 4.09
N SER A 92 -13.39 10.33 3.47
CA SER A 92 -13.53 10.49 2.01
C SER A 92 -13.18 9.21 1.22
N ILE A 93 -13.39 8.04 1.83
CA ILE A 93 -13.30 6.74 1.13
C ILE A 93 -14.63 6.45 0.43
N LEU A 94 -15.74 6.83 1.06
CA LEU A 94 -17.07 6.82 0.48
C LEU A 94 -17.61 8.25 0.40
N THR A 95 -18.54 8.48 -0.53
CA THR A 95 -19.46 9.62 -0.49
C THR A 95 -20.70 9.23 0.32
N SER A 96 -21.38 10.21 0.91
CA SER A 96 -22.65 9.99 1.59
C SER A 96 -23.62 11.12 1.28
N SER A 97 -24.87 10.76 1.00
CA SER A 97 -25.99 11.69 0.82
C SER A 97 -27.26 11.11 1.42
N ALA A 98 -28.31 11.93 1.51
CA ALA A 98 -29.64 11.49 1.90
C ALA A 98 -30.48 11.21 0.64
N ALA A 99 -31.17 10.07 0.62
CA ALA A 99 -32.21 9.75 -0.34
C ALA A 99 -33.56 9.82 0.38
N ILE A 100 -34.53 10.51 -0.22
CA ILE A 100 -35.90 10.58 0.32
C ILE A 100 -36.54 9.21 0.11
N SER A 101 -36.98 8.55 1.18
CA SER A 101 -37.79 7.34 1.10
C SER A 101 -39.19 7.72 0.63
N SER A 102 -39.68 7.06 -0.43
CA SER A 102 -41.03 7.26 -0.96
C SER A 102 -42.13 6.58 -0.12
N SER A 103 -42.02 6.60 1.21
CA SER A 103 -43.00 6.00 2.13
C SER A 103 -43.42 7.01 3.20
N ASP A 104 -44.70 7.37 3.18
CA ASP A 104 -45.38 8.39 4.00
C ASP A 104 -45.39 8.09 5.51
N ASP A 105 -45.16 9.13 6.34
CA ASP A 105 -46.04 9.65 7.42
C ASP A 105 -45.23 10.60 8.36
N PRO A 106 -45.55 11.91 8.47
CA PRO A 106 -44.77 12.84 9.28
C PRO A 106 -45.33 12.95 10.71
N THR A 107 -44.62 12.40 11.69
CA THR A 107 -44.76 12.86 13.09
C THR A 107 -43.40 13.36 13.62
N PRO A 108 -43.29 14.61 14.11
CA PRO A 108 -42.00 15.19 14.47
C PRO A 108 -41.69 14.99 15.96
N THR A 109 -40.55 14.38 16.28
CA THR A 109 -39.86 14.62 17.57
C THR A 109 -38.34 14.59 17.39
N GLY A 110 -37.70 15.76 17.47
CA GLY A 110 -36.26 15.90 17.76
C GLY A 110 -35.35 16.34 16.61
N PRO A 111 -34.14 16.87 16.91
CA PRO A 111 -33.25 17.51 15.95
C PRO A 111 -32.28 16.54 15.23
N ALA A 112 -32.71 15.31 14.91
CA ALA A 112 -31.86 14.29 14.29
C ALA A 112 -32.57 13.64 13.09
N VAL A 113 -32.04 13.90 11.88
CA VAL A 113 -32.45 13.38 10.55
C VAL A 113 -33.94 13.59 10.23
N PRO A 114 -34.31 14.32 9.17
CA PRO A 114 -35.71 14.42 8.75
C PRO A 114 -36.33 13.03 8.60
N VAL A 115 -37.48 12.80 9.26
CA VAL A 115 -38.28 11.57 9.10
C VAL A 115 -38.53 11.35 7.62
N GLY A 116 -38.08 10.22 7.07
CA GLY A 116 -38.20 9.89 5.65
C GLY A 116 -36.93 10.02 4.80
N GLU A 117 -35.75 10.20 5.39
CA GLU A 117 -34.47 10.20 4.66
C GLU A 117 -33.59 9.00 5.02
N THR A 118 -33.18 8.22 4.02
CA THR A 118 -32.23 7.12 4.15
C THR A 118 -30.85 7.56 3.67
N ARG A 119 -29.80 7.33 4.48
CA ARG A 119 -28.42 7.55 4.02
C ARG A 119 -28.07 6.54 2.94
N VAL A 120 -27.48 7.06 1.86
CA VAL A 120 -26.92 6.27 0.77
C VAL A 120 -25.43 6.59 0.62
N TYR A 121 -24.70 5.62 0.08
CA TYR A 121 -23.24 5.65 -0.03
C TYR A 121 -22.79 5.35 -1.45
N GLY A 122 -21.81 6.09 -1.92
CA GLY A 122 -21.12 5.84 -3.20
C GLY A 122 -19.62 5.79 -3.03
N LEU A 123 -18.91 5.40 -4.09
CA LEU A 123 -17.44 5.37 -4.09
C LEU A 123 -16.87 6.79 -4.26
N ALA A 124 -16.01 7.21 -3.33
CA ALA A 124 -15.21 8.42 -3.52
C ALA A 124 -13.98 8.13 -4.41
N PRO A 125 -13.29 9.14 -4.97
CA PRO A 125 -12.20 8.92 -5.92
C PRO A 125 -11.04 8.05 -5.40
N VAL A 126 -10.80 7.99 -4.08
CA VAL A 126 -9.74 7.15 -3.49
C VAL A 126 -10.12 5.66 -3.48
N ALA A 127 -11.43 5.33 -3.47
CA ALA A 127 -11.90 3.95 -3.44
C ALA A 127 -11.48 3.13 -4.66
N LYS A 128 -11.17 3.78 -5.79
CA LYS A 128 -10.64 3.11 -7.00
C LYS A 128 -9.36 2.32 -6.75
N TYR A 129 -8.60 2.65 -5.69
CA TYR A 129 -7.39 1.91 -5.32
C TYR A 129 -7.68 0.70 -4.44
N PHE A 130 -8.89 0.59 -3.88
CA PHE A 130 -9.31 -0.50 -3.00
C PHE A 130 -10.27 -1.48 -3.69
N VAL A 131 -10.93 -1.07 -4.77
CA VAL A 131 -11.65 -1.96 -5.69
C VAL A 131 -10.65 -2.61 -6.67
N PRO A 132 -10.65 -3.94 -6.85
CA PRO A 132 -9.81 -4.62 -7.84
C PRO A 132 -10.02 -4.05 -9.26
N ASP A 133 -8.91 -3.75 -9.95
CA ASP A 133 -8.94 -3.38 -11.36
C ASP A 133 -9.17 -4.60 -12.27
N GLN A 134 -9.15 -4.40 -13.60
CA GLN A 134 -9.35 -5.46 -14.60
C GLN A 134 -8.31 -6.59 -14.50
N ASP A 135 -7.13 -6.32 -13.91
CA ASP A 135 -6.08 -7.30 -13.69
C ASP A 135 -6.12 -7.90 -12.27
N GLY A 136 -7.21 -7.63 -11.53
CA GLY A 136 -7.43 -8.06 -10.14
C GLY A 136 -6.55 -7.34 -9.12
N VAL A 137 -5.98 -6.17 -9.47
CA VAL A 137 -5.01 -5.45 -8.63
C VAL A 137 -5.72 -4.44 -7.74
N SER A 138 -5.37 -4.45 -6.45
CA SER A 138 -5.91 -3.51 -5.44
C SER A 138 -4.90 -3.27 -4.32
N LEU A 139 -4.92 -2.09 -3.70
CA LEU A 139 -4.22 -1.79 -2.44
C LEU A 139 -4.85 -2.52 -1.24
N GLY A 140 -6.05 -3.11 -1.39
CA GLY A 140 -6.67 -3.95 -0.36
C GLY A 140 -5.77 -5.10 0.10
N TYR A 141 -4.96 -5.68 -0.80
CA TYR A 141 -4.02 -6.74 -0.42
C TYR A 141 -2.87 -6.24 0.46
N LEU A 142 -2.37 -5.02 0.21
CA LEU A 142 -1.40 -4.38 1.12
C LEU A 142 -2.04 -4.11 2.48
N LEU A 143 -3.29 -3.65 2.51
CA LEU A 143 -4.02 -3.46 3.76
C LEU A 143 -4.16 -4.77 4.55
N PHE A 144 -4.56 -5.86 3.88
CA PHE A 144 -4.69 -7.18 4.52
C PHE A 144 -3.39 -7.65 5.14
N MET A 145 -2.28 -7.48 4.41
CA MET A 145 -0.95 -7.79 4.91
C MET A 145 -0.59 -6.91 6.10
N SER A 146 -0.65 -5.58 5.98
CA SER A 146 -0.30 -4.65 7.06
C SER A 146 -1.14 -4.84 8.33
N GLN A 147 -2.39 -5.29 8.19
CA GLN A 147 -3.31 -5.58 9.30
C GLN A 147 -3.39 -7.08 9.64
N ASP A 148 -2.45 -7.89 9.15
CA ASP A 148 -2.33 -9.29 9.55
C ASP A 148 -1.73 -9.38 10.95
N LYS A 149 -2.22 -10.31 11.77
CA LYS A 149 -1.76 -10.50 13.15
C LYS A 149 -0.25 -10.72 13.22
N VAL A 150 0.33 -11.39 12.23
CA VAL A 150 1.77 -11.64 12.14
C VAL A 150 2.54 -10.31 12.15
N ARG A 151 2.12 -9.31 11.38
CA ARG A 151 2.76 -7.99 11.35
C ARG A 151 2.39 -7.12 12.54
N ILE A 152 1.13 -7.18 12.99
CA ILE A 152 0.67 -6.44 14.17
C ILE A 152 1.52 -6.77 15.41
N ASN A 153 1.90 -8.03 15.58
CA ASN A 153 2.73 -8.46 16.71
C ASN A 153 4.09 -7.76 16.76
N SER A 154 4.72 -7.46 15.62
CA SER A 154 6.01 -6.75 15.58
C SER A 154 5.91 -5.34 16.17
N TRP A 155 4.79 -4.64 15.96
CA TRP A 155 4.61 -3.29 16.51
C TRP A 155 4.59 -3.26 18.03
N ASN A 156 4.19 -4.36 18.68
CA ASN A 156 4.21 -4.48 20.15
C ASN A 156 5.64 -4.59 20.70
N GLU A 157 6.61 -4.99 19.87
CA GLU A 157 8.01 -5.14 20.25
C GLU A 157 8.87 -3.90 19.98
N LEU A 158 8.32 -2.83 19.41
CA LEU A 158 9.06 -1.60 19.13
C LEU A 158 9.77 -1.05 20.38
N LYS A 159 9.07 -0.99 21.51
CA LYS A 159 9.66 -0.53 22.78
C LYS A 159 10.84 -1.40 23.18
N GLY A 160 10.68 -2.73 23.11
CA GLY A 160 11.72 -3.68 23.45
C GLY A 160 12.94 -3.55 22.53
N ALA A 161 12.71 -3.41 21.22
CA ALA A 161 13.77 -3.21 20.24
C ALA A 161 14.58 -1.93 20.48
N VAL A 162 13.91 -0.83 20.88
CA VAL A 162 14.61 0.42 21.22
C VAL A 162 15.46 0.28 22.49
N LEU A 163 14.98 -0.46 23.49
CA LEU A 163 15.68 -0.61 24.77
C LEU A 163 16.80 -1.63 24.73
N ASP A 164 16.55 -2.80 24.14
CA ASP A 164 17.44 -3.96 24.23
C ASP A 164 18.08 -4.32 22.88
N GLY A 165 17.72 -3.62 21.80
CA GLY A 165 18.12 -3.95 20.43
C GLY A 165 17.32 -5.11 19.80
N GLY A 166 17.69 -5.44 18.56
CA GLY A 166 17.02 -6.45 17.74
C GLY A 166 15.90 -5.90 16.87
N ILE A 167 15.44 -6.71 15.91
CA ILE A 167 14.36 -6.35 14.99
C ILE A 167 13.01 -6.69 15.66
N PRO A 168 12.01 -5.78 15.72
CA PRO A 168 10.74 -6.06 16.40
C PRO A 168 10.04 -7.34 15.95
N PHE A 169 10.07 -7.65 14.65
CA PHE A 169 9.56 -8.93 14.13
C PHE A 169 10.29 -10.14 14.70
N GLU A 170 11.62 -10.13 14.75
CA GLU A 170 12.41 -11.24 15.31
C GLU A 170 12.16 -11.40 16.80
N ARG A 171 11.97 -10.30 17.53
CA ARG A 171 11.60 -10.34 18.95
C ARG A 171 10.23 -10.99 19.17
N ALA A 172 9.27 -10.69 18.29
CA ALA A 172 7.90 -11.20 18.39
C ALA A 172 7.78 -12.68 17.98
N HIS A 173 8.58 -13.13 17.00
CA HIS A 173 8.41 -14.44 16.36
C HIS A 173 9.60 -15.39 16.52
N GLY A 174 10.72 -14.93 17.06
CA GLY A 174 11.93 -15.72 17.30
C GLY A 174 12.70 -16.13 16.04
N MET A 175 12.40 -15.53 14.88
CA MET A 175 13.06 -15.82 13.60
C MET A 175 12.95 -14.66 12.62
N HIS A 176 13.79 -14.66 11.59
CA HIS A 176 13.80 -13.64 10.54
C HIS A 176 12.51 -13.68 9.69
N PHE A 177 12.08 -12.53 9.17
CA PHE A 177 10.82 -12.37 8.41
C PHE A 177 10.63 -13.40 7.29
N PHE A 178 11.63 -13.55 6.41
CA PHE A 178 11.54 -14.49 5.29
C PHE A 178 11.57 -15.96 5.74
N GLU A 179 12.21 -16.28 6.87
CA GLU A 179 12.15 -17.63 7.45
C GLU A 179 10.74 -17.93 7.95
N TYR A 180 10.08 -16.94 8.57
CA TYR A 180 8.69 -17.06 8.99
C TYR A 180 7.75 -17.28 7.81
N CYS A 181 7.89 -16.53 6.71
CA CYS A 181 7.13 -16.74 5.48
C CYS A 181 7.32 -18.18 4.95
N GLY A 182 8.51 -18.75 5.04
CA GLY A 182 8.76 -20.15 4.66
C GLY A 182 8.00 -21.18 5.52
N LYS A 183 7.60 -20.83 6.75
CA LYS A 183 6.92 -21.72 7.70
C LYS A 183 5.40 -21.53 7.77
N ASP A 184 4.90 -20.30 7.56
CA ASP A 184 3.45 -20.01 7.53
C ASP A 184 2.99 -19.81 6.07
N ALA A 185 2.50 -20.90 5.46
CA ALA A 185 2.01 -20.89 4.08
C ALA A 185 0.88 -19.86 3.85
N ARG A 186 0.01 -19.64 4.85
CA ARG A 186 -1.10 -18.69 4.77
C ARG A 186 -0.57 -17.25 4.77
N PHE A 187 0.36 -16.92 5.66
CA PHE A 187 0.98 -15.59 5.66
C PHE A 187 1.83 -15.35 4.41
N ASN A 188 2.54 -16.37 3.93
CA ASN A 188 3.30 -16.30 2.69
C ASN A 188 2.41 -15.94 1.49
N GLU A 189 1.23 -16.54 1.39
CA GLU A 189 0.25 -16.20 0.34
C GLU A 189 -0.19 -14.73 0.44
N VAL A 190 -0.53 -14.26 1.65
CA VAL A 190 -0.91 -12.86 1.92
C VAL A 190 0.21 -11.91 1.50
N PHE A 191 1.44 -12.19 1.92
CA PHE A 191 2.63 -11.39 1.59
C PHE A 191 2.86 -11.33 0.08
N ASN A 192 2.90 -12.50 -0.58
CA ASN A 192 3.17 -12.57 -2.02
C ASN A 192 2.10 -11.85 -2.83
N LYS A 193 0.81 -12.02 -2.49
CA LYS A 193 -0.29 -11.34 -3.18
C LYS A 193 -0.22 -9.83 -3.03
N ALA A 194 0.11 -9.35 -1.83
CA ALA A 194 0.31 -7.93 -1.56
C ALA A 194 1.47 -7.34 -2.36
N MET A 195 2.64 -8.01 -2.37
CA MET A 195 3.82 -7.56 -3.11
C MET A 195 3.63 -7.56 -4.63
N GLN A 196 2.93 -8.57 -5.16
CA GLN A 196 2.58 -8.61 -6.59
C GLN A 196 1.67 -7.44 -6.97
N CYS A 197 0.64 -7.16 -6.17
CA CYS A 197 -0.28 -6.04 -6.44
C CYS A 197 0.41 -4.69 -6.34
N ALA A 198 1.21 -4.47 -5.30
CA ALA A 198 2.01 -3.25 -5.13
C ALA A 198 2.97 -3.03 -6.31
N THR A 199 3.67 -4.10 -6.71
CA THR A 199 4.59 -4.07 -7.86
C THR A 199 3.88 -3.75 -9.16
N LYS A 200 2.74 -4.39 -9.44
CA LYS A 200 1.96 -4.09 -10.67
C LYS A 200 1.53 -2.63 -10.72
N LEU A 201 1.01 -2.07 -9.63
CA LEU A 201 0.58 -0.66 -9.58
C LEU A 201 1.74 0.30 -9.82
N LEU A 202 2.89 0.04 -9.20
CA LEU A 202 4.08 0.87 -9.34
C LEU A 202 4.66 0.78 -10.75
N ILE A 203 4.90 -0.43 -11.24
CA ILE A 203 5.54 -0.66 -12.54
C ILE A 203 4.65 -0.19 -13.68
N LYS A 204 3.31 -0.36 -13.61
CA LYS A 204 2.39 0.26 -14.57
C LYS A 204 2.65 1.77 -14.68
N LYS A 205 2.78 2.49 -13.57
CA LYS A 205 3.06 3.93 -13.62
C LYS A 205 4.44 4.24 -14.21
N ILE A 206 5.48 3.52 -13.78
CA ILE A 206 6.86 3.71 -14.27
C ILE A 206 6.93 3.51 -15.77
N VAL A 207 6.39 2.38 -16.25
CA VAL A 207 6.38 2.04 -17.66
C VAL A 207 5.68 3.12 -18.49
N HIS A 208 4.70 3.86 -17.94
CA HIS A 208 4.06 4.98 -18.62
C HIS A 208 4.87 6.29 -18.59
N SER A 209 5.48 6.66 -17.46
CA SER A 209 6.12 7.97 -17.28
C SER A 209 7.62 7.99 -17.52
N TYR A 210 8.32 6.88 -17.23
CA TYR A 210 9.77 6.79 -17.29
C TYR A 210 10.24 6.30 -18.67
N LYS A 211 11.15 7.06 -19.27
CA LYS A 211 11.63 6.86 -20.64
C LYS A 211 12.97 6.14 -20.75
N GLY A 212 13.65 5.92 -19.62
CA GLY A 212 14.99 5.35 -19.60
C GLY A 212 15.08 3.88 -20.04
N PHE A 213 13.97 3.22 -20.36
CA PHE A 213 13.95 1.88 -20.96
C PHE A 213 14.01 1.87 -22.50
N GLU A 214 13.63 2.96 -23.17
CA GLU A 214 13.36 2.95 -24.63
C GLU A 214 14.55 2.51 -25.48
N GLN A 215 15.78 2.85 -25.06
CA GLN A 215 17.01 2.58 -25.82
C GLN A 215 17.74 1.29 -25.38
N LEU A 216 17.25 0.60 -24.35
CA LEU A 216 17.91 -0.61 -23.84
C LEU A 216 17.72 -1.78 -24.82
N GLN A 217 18.77 -2.60 -24.99
CA GLN A 217 18.69 -3.88 -25.70
C GLN A 217 18.58 -5.05 -24.70
N SER A 218 19.17 -4.90 -23.52
CA SER A 218 19.11 -5.89 -22.44
C SER A 218 18.88 -5.25 -21.07
N LEU A 219 18.07 -5.90 -20.25
CA LEU A 219 17.72 -5.45 -18.89
C LEU A 219 17.78 -6.63 -17.92
N VAL A 220 18.48 -6.46 -16.81
CA VAL A 220 18.53 -7.46 -15.73
C VAL A 220 17.79 -6.92 -14.51
N ASP A 221 16.78 -7.62 -14.02
CA ASP A 221 16.10 -7.32 -12.75
C ASP A 221 16.72 -8.17 -11.64
N VAL A 222 17.51 -7.56 -10.77
CA VAL A 222 18.19 -8.24 -9.66
C VAL A 222 17.30 -8.18 -8.41
N GLY A 223 17.00 -9.35 -7.85
CA GLY A 223 15.96 -9.48 -6.83
C GLY A 223 14.56 -9.34 -7.43
N GLY A 224 14.39 -9.73 -8.71
CA GLY A 224 13.14 -9.55 -9.46
C GLY A 224 12.00 -10.46 -9.01
N GLY A 225 12.27 -11.38 -8.08
CA GLY A 225 11.31 -12.32 -7.51
C GLY A 225 10.68 -13.18 -8.60
N LEU A 226 9.35 -13.15 -8.66
CA LEU A 226 8.56 -13.88 -9.65
C LEU A 226 8.55 -13.22 -11.05
N GLY A 227 9.35 -12.17 -11.31
CA GLY A 227 9.49 -11.59 -12.66
C GLY A 227 8.36 -10.66 -13.12
N VAL A 228 7.45 -10.28 -12.21
CA VAL A 228 6.27 -9.43 -12.53
C VAL A 228 6.66 -8.04 -13.04
N SER A 229 7.75 -7.46 -12.54
CA SER A 229 8.25 -6.16 -13.03
C SER A 229 8.65 -6.26 -14.50
N LEU A 230 9.50 -7.23 -14.83
CA LEU A 230 9.98 -7.44 -16.18
C LEU A 230 8.85 -7.84 -17.14
N SER A 231 7.87 -8.64 -16.70
CA SER A 231 6.74 -9.00 -17.56
C SER A 231 5.96 -7.77 -18.05
N LEU A 232 5.85 -6.74 -17.22
CA LEU A 232 5.18 -5.48 -17.58
C LEU A 232 6.07 -4.57 -18.44
N ILE A 233 7.37 -4.56 -18.17
CA ILE A 233 8.34 -3.77 -18.95
C ILE A 233 8.45 -4.35 -20.37
N THR A 234 8.65 -5.67 -20.52
CA THR A 234 8.79 -6.32 -21.84
C THR A 234 7.49 -6.31 -22.64
N ALA A 235 6.33 -6.32 -21.98
CA ALA A 235 5.05 -6.14 -22.68
C ALA A 235 4.95 -4.78 -23.40
N LYS A 236 5.56 -3.72 -22.85
CA LYS A 236 5.63 -2.40 -23.53
C LYS A 236 6.84 -2.29 -24.46
N TYR A 237 7.96 -2.91 -24.09
CA TYR A 237 9.24 -2.82 -24.81
C TYR A 237 9.70 -4.21 -25.26
N PRO A 238 9.02 -4.81 -26.26
CA PRO A 238 9.26 -6.21 -26.65
C PRO A 238 10.63 -6.45 -27.30
N HIS A 239 11.36 -5.38 -27.64
CA HIS A 239 12.73 -5.48 -28.14
C HIS A 239 13.77 -5.74 -27.04
N ILE A 240 13.44 -5.50 -25.77
CA ILE A 240 14.36 -5.70 -24.64
C ILE A 240 14.46 -7.20 -24.33
N LYS A 241 15.69 -7.71 -24.32
CA LYS A 241 16.00 -9.04 -23.76
C LYS A 241 16.12 -8.92 -22.24
N ALA A 242 15.15 -9.46 -21.51
CA ALA A 242 15.08 -9.30 -20.07
C ALA A 242 15.56 -10.56 -19.33
N ILE A 243 16.35 -10.37 -18.26
CA ILE A 243 16.78 -11.45 -17.35
C ILE A 243 16.22 -11.15 -15.96
N ASN A 244 15.35 -12.01 -15.45
CA ASN A 244 14.91 -12.01 -14.07
C ASN A 244 15.91 -12.83 -13.23
N PHE A 245 16.63 -12.17 -12.33
CA PHE A 245 17.65 -12.79 -11.51
C PHE A 245 17.27 -12.77 -10.02
N ASP A 246 17.20 -13.95 -9.41
CA ASP A 246 16.88 -14.11 -7.98
C ASP A 246 17.48 -15.43 -7.45
N LEU A 247 17.27 -15.74 -6.18
CA LEU A 247 17.69 -17.00 -5.57
C LEU A 247 17.08 -18.20 -6.30
N PRO A 248 17.80 -19.34 -6.44
CA PRO A 248 17.32 -20.48 -7.20
C PRO A 248 15.93 -21.00 -6.78
N HIS A 249 15.63 -21.01 -5.48
CA HIS A 249 14.34 -21.50 -4.97
C HIS A 249 13.17 -20.56 -5.29
N VAL A 250 13.43 -19.26 -5.48
CA VAL A 250 12.42 -18.26 -5.91
C VAL A 250 12.14 -18.43 -7.40
N ILE A 251 13.21 -18.53 -8.20
CA ILE A 251 13.12 -18.70 -9.66
C ILE A 251 12.36 -19.97 -10.05
N GLN A 252 12.49 -21.06 -9.29
CA GLN A 252 11.72 -22.29 -9.52
C GLN A 252 10.19 -22.10 -9.49
N GLN A 253 9.71 -21.05 -8.82
CA GLN A 253 8.29 -20.73 -8.70
C GLN A 253 7.85 -19.62 -9.67
N ALA A 254 8.79 -19.04 -10.43
CA ALA A 254 8.49 -17.94 -11.36
C ALA A 254 7.70 -18.46 -12.57
N PRO A 255 6.53 -17.85 -12.89
CA PRO A 255 5.81 -18.17 -14.13
C PRO A 255 6.64 -17.78 -15.36
N SER A 256 6.47 -18.48 -16.47
CA SER A 256 7.10 -18.09 -17.73
C SER A 256 6.44 -16.83 -18.30
N TYR A 257 7.26 -15.85 -18.71
CA TYR A 257 6.80 -14.63 -19.38
C TYR A 257 7.48 -14.45 -20.74
N PRO A 258 6.74 -14.03 -21.78
CA PRO A 258 7.34 -13.70 -23.07
C PRO A 258 8.45 -12.64 -22.94
N GLY A 259 9.63 -12.95 -23.50
CA GLY A 259 10.78 -12.04 -23.51
C GLY A 259 11.57 -11.97 -22.19
N VAL A 260 11.24 -12.80 -21.19
CA VAL A 260 11.93 -12.87 -19.90
C VAL A 260 12.61 -14.22 -19.72
N GLU A 261 13.91 -14.20 -19.48
CA GLU A 261 14.70 -15.36 -19.07
C GLU A 261 14.83 -15.36 -17.53
N HIS A 262 14.57 -16.50 -16.88
CA HIS A 262 14.75 -16.62 -15.43
C HIS A 262 16.09 -17.29 -15.10
N VAL A 263 16.90 -16.64 -14.28
CA VAL A 263 18.24 -17.11 -13.90
C VAL A 263 18.37 -17.14 -12.38
N GLY A 264 18.68 -18.31 -11.83
CA GLY A 264 18.94 -18.48 -10.39
C GLY A 264 20.39 -18.20 -10.04
N GLY A 265 20.65 -17.50 -8.94
CA GLY A 265 22.00 -17.29 -8.41
C GLY A 265 22.02 -16.45 -7.14
N ASP A 266 23.20 -16.04 -6.70
CA ASP A 266 23.41 -15.14 -5.57
C ASP A 266 24.01 -13.82 -6.05
N MET A 267 23.29 -12.72 -5.82
CA MET A 267 23.72 -11.37 -6.22
C MET A 267 24.97 -10.86 -5.50
N LEU A 268 25.32 -11.46 -4.35
CA LEU A 268 26.55 -11.15 -3.63
C LEU A 268 27.78 -11.77 -4.29
N GLU A 269 27.59 -12.86 -5.04
CA GLU A 269 28.67 -13.50 -5.81
C GLU A 269 28.79 -12.88 -7.20
N SER A 270 27.70 -12.88 -7.97
CA SER A 270 27.66 -12.29 -9.31
C SER A 270 26.23 -12.04 -9.77
N VAL A 271 26.05 -11.09 -10.69
CA VAL A 271 24.77 -10.90 -11.37
C VAL A 271 24.97 -10.94 -12.89
N PRO A 272 23.94 -11.34 -13.66
CA PRO A 272 23.98 -11.35 -15.12
C PRO A 272 24.34 -9.99 -15.70
N LYS A 273 24.96 -9.99 -16.89
CA LYS A 273 25.30 -8.76 -17.61
C LYS A 273 24.11 -8.28 -18.43
N GLY A 274 23.92 -6.96 -18.47
CA GLY A 274 23.00 -6.29 -19.38
C GLY A 274 23.36 -4.81 -19.52
N ASP A 275 22.67 -4.11 -20.43
CA ASP A 275 22.88 -2.67 -20.65
C ASP A 275 22.46 -1.85 -19.43
N ALA A 276 21.41 -2.30 -18.75
CA ALA A 276 21.00 -1.76 -17.47
C ALA A 276 20.66 -2.87 -16.47
N ILE A 277 20.86 -2.55 -15.21
CA ILE A 277 20.30 -3.30 -14.09
C ILE A 277 19.12 -2.52 -13.53
N PHE A 278 17.95 -3.14 -13.52
CA PHE A 278 16.82 -2.73 -12.71
C PHE A 278 16.99 -3.33 -11.32
N MET A 279 16.92 -2.50 -10.29
CA MET A 279 17.04 -2.95 -8.91
C MET A 279 15.95 -2.34 -8.06
N LYS A 280 15.34 -3.23 -7.27
CA LYS A 280 14.63 -2.87 -6.07
C LYS A 280 15.44 -3.12 -4.80
N ASN A 281 16.70 -3.59 -4.86
CA ASN A 281 17.69 -3.69 -3.76
C ASN A 281 19.13 -4.03 -4.30
N CYS A 282 20.22 -3.56 -3.63
CA CYS A 282 21.67 -3.43 -4.05
C CYS A 282 22.46 -4.72 -4.44
N TYR A 283 23.75 -4.74 -4.90
CA TYR A 283 24.53 -4.10 -6.01
C TYR A 283 25.81 -4.92 -6.37
N LYS A 284 25.99 -5.30 -7.66
CA LYS A 284 27.24 -5.26 -8.49
C LYS A 284 27.10 -6.09 -9.80
N ALA A 285 26.77 -5.47 -10.94
CA ALA A 285 27.41 -5.74 -12.25
C ALA A 285 26.97 -4.70 -13.27
N LEU A 286 27.89 -3.94 -13.84
CA LEU A 286 27.56 -3.12 -15.00
C LEU A 286 28.76 -3.06 -15.95
N PRO A 287 28.53 -2.97 -17.26
CA PRO A 287 29.54 -2.57 -18.24
C PRO A 287 29.96 -1.11 -18.03
N GLU A 288 31.00 -0.66 -18.75
CA GLU A 288 31.60 0.69 -18.64
C GLU A 288 30.63 1.84 -18.94
N HIS A 289 29.56 1.60 -19.71
CA HIS A 289 28.48 2.55 -19.98
C HIS A 289 27.11 2.09 -19.45
N GLY A 290 27.12 1.13 -18.52
CA GLY A 290 25.90 0.60 -17.93
C GLY A 290 25.30 1.58 -16.93
N LYS A 291 23.99 1.48 -16.72
CA LYS A 291 23.28 2.21 -15.67
C LYS A 291 22.51 1.30 -14.73
N VAL A 292 22.41 1.71 -13.47
CA VAL A 292 21.47 1.11 -12.52
C VAL A 292 20.23 1.98 -12.50
N ILE A 293 19.06 1.34 -12.54
CA ILE A 293 17.76 1.97 -12.35
C ILE A 293 17.25 1.51 -10.98
N VAL A 294 17.27 2.39 -9.99
CA VAL A 294 16.74 2.17 -8.64
C VAL A 294 15.34 2.75 -8.56
N VAL A 295 14.39 1.97 -8.07
CA VAL A 295 13.00 2.41 -7.83
C VAL A 295 12.70 2.24 -6.36
N GLU A 296 12.77 3.34 -5.63
CA GLU A 296 12.61 3.34 -4.17
C GLU A 296 11.87 4.58 -3.67
N THR A 297 11.39 4.50 -2.43
CA THR A 297 10.86 5.67 -1.74
C THR A 297 12.02 6.57 -1.32
N ILE A 298 11.88 7.88 -1.60
CA ILE A 298 12.85 8.88 -1.16
C ILE A 298 12.27 9.64 0.01
N LEU A 299 12.96 9.62 1.14
CA LEU A 299 12.57 10.41 2.31
C LEU A 299 12.81 11.91 2.04
N PRO A 300 11.83 12.78 2.33
CA PRO A 300 12.03 14.21 2.24
C PRO A 300 13.04 14.63 3.32
N ALA A 301 14.03 15.45 2.92
CA ALA A 301 15.05 15.94 3.86
C ALA A 301 14.46 16.85 4.96
N ILE A 302 13.36 17.56 4.65
CA ILE A 302 12.60 18.36 5.60
C ILE A 302 11.26 17.65 5.80
N VAL A 303 10.94 17.34 7.07
CA VAL A 303 9.69 16.67 7.42
C VAL A 303 8.53 17.67 7.26
N ASP A 304 7.53 17.29 6.46
CA ASP A 304 6.28 18.00 6.34
C ASP A 304 5.09 17.07 6.64
N THR A 305 3.87 17.63 6.69
CA THR A 305 2.65 16.90 7.02
C THR A 305 1.87 16.44 5.78
N SER A 306 2.47 16.48 4.60
CA SER A 306 1.85 16.04 3.34
C SER A 306 1.57 14.54 3.38
N LYS A 307 0.61 14.10 2.56
CA LYS A 307 0.28 12.67 2.44
C LYS A 307 1.46 11.85 1.91
N ALA A 308 2.28 12.44 1.03
CA ALA A 308 3.46 11.80 0.48
C ALA A 308 4.53 11.56 1.55
N ALA A 309 4.87 12.60 2.34
CA ALA A 309 5.82 12.47 3.45
C ALA A 309 5.34 11.43 4.47
N LYS A 310 4.08 11.52 4.92
CA LYS A 310 3.48 10.54 5.84
C LYS A 310 3.56 9.11 5.31
N SER A 311 3.25 8.91 4.03
CA SER A 311 3.35 7.59 3.39
C SER A 311 4.79 7.07 3.37
N ALA A 312 5.77 7.94 3.09
CA ALA A 312 7.18 7.55 3.05
C ALA A 312 7.69 7.13 4.43
N PHE A 313 7.38 7.89 5.48
CA PHE A 313 7.76 7.54 6.85
C PHE A 313 7.00 6.31 7.40
N HIS A 314 5.78 6.05 6.93
CA HIS A 314 5.09 4.78 7.26
C HIS A 314 5.86 3.57 6.72
N ILE A 315 6.40 3.65 5.49
CA ILE A 315 7.19 2.56 4.90
C ILE A 315 8.49 2.40 5.68
N ASP A 316 9.18 3.50 6.02
CA ASP A 316 10.41 3.46 6.83
C ASP A 316 10.23 2.77 8.18
N LEU A 317 9.19 3.13 8.93
CA LEU A 317 8.88 2.46 10.20
C LEU A 317 8.45 1.00 10.00
N GLN A 318 7.81 0.67 8.88
CA GLN A 318 7.50 -0.72 8.54
C GLN A 318 8.79 -1.53 8.29
N MET A 319 9.77 -0.95 7.58
CA MET A 319 11.08 -1.59 7.36
C MET A 319 11.85 -1.78 8.66
N MET A 320 11.84 -0.76 9.54
CA MET A 320 12.42 -0.85 10.88
C MET A 320 11.78 -1.97 11.71
N SER A 321 10.44 -2.10 11.64
CA SER A 321 9.68 -3.09 12.42
C SER A 321 9.89 -4.53 11.94
N GLU A 322 10.01 -4.73 10.63
CA GLU A 322 9.93 -6.06 10.01
C GLU A 322 11.27 -6.64 9.56
N LEU A 323 12.17 -5.80 9.02
CA LEU A 323 13.33 -6.26 8.27
C LEU A 323 14.66 -5.63 8.74
N GLY A 324 14.60 -4.65 9.65
CA GLY A 324 15.77 -3.85 10.05
C GLY A 324 16.32 -2.95 8.94
N GLY A 325 15.60 -2.84 7.82
CA GLY A 325 15.90 -1.94 6.72
C GLY A 325 15.52 -0.49 7.04
N LYS A 326 15.90 0.43 6.14
CA LYS A 326 15.50 1.83 6.20
C LYS A 326 15.30 2.42 4.81
N GLU A 327 14.38 3.38 4.72
CA GLU A 327 14.30 4.27 3.57
C GLU A 327 15.44 5.30 3.66
N ARG A 328 15.71 5.98 2.54
CA ARG A 328 16.84 6.90 2.44
C ARG A 328 16.46 8.22 1.81
N THR A 329 17.16 9.25 2.21
CA THR A 329 17.12 10.56 1.56
C THR A 329 17.86 10.51 0.21
N GLU A 330 17.61 11.49 -0.66
CA GLU A 330 18.35 11.61 -1.93
C GLU A 330 19.87 11.72 -1.69
N GLN A 331 20.28 12.41 -0.63
CA GLN A 331 21.70 12.58 -0.29
C GLN A 331 22.37 11.26 0.13
N GLU A 332 21.64 10.40 0.85
CA GLU A 332 22.13 9.06 1.18
C GLU A 332 22.24 8.18 -0.07
N TYR A 333 21.28 8.24 -1.00
CA TYR A 333 21.39 7.54 -2.28
C TYR A 333 22.56 8.05 -3.13
N ARG A 334 22.78 9.38 -3.18
CA ARG A 334 23.98 9.99 -3.79
C ARG A 334 25.26 9.42 -3.19
N SER A 335 25.32 9.38 -1.87
CA SER A 335 26.49 8.87 -1.15
C SER A 335 26.74 7.38 -1.45
N LEU A 336 25.68 6.56 -1.53
CA LEU A 336 25.78 5.16 -1.93
C LEU A 336 26.26 5.01 -3.38
N ALA A 337 25.70 5.78 -4.32
CA ALA A 337 26.10 5.72 -5.72
C ALA A 337 27.58 6.10 -5.88
N PHE A 338 28.01 7.23 -5.35
CA PHE A 338 29.40 7.67 -5.44
C PHE A 338 30.36 6.73 -4.70
N GLY A 339 29.97 6.24 -3.52
CA GLY A 339 30.75 5.25 -2.76
C GLY A 339 30.92 3.91 -3.49
N ALA A 340 29.96 3.55 -4.35
CA ALA A 340 30.02 2.37 -5.20
C ALA A 340 30.76 2.58 -6.54
N GLY A 341 31.29 3.80 -6.77
CA GLY A 341 32.10 4.14 -7.95
C GLY A 341 31.32 4.64 -9.16
N PHE A 342 30.05 5.02 -9.00
CA PHE A 342 29.29 5.70 -10.05
C PHE A 342 29.71 7.17 -10.16
N SER A 343 29.66 7.74 -11.35
CA SER A 343 30.02 9.15 -11.61
C SER A 343 28.83 10.11 -11.56
N GLY A 344 27.59 9.61 -11.63
CA GLY A 344 26.39 10.45 -11.60
C GLY A 344 25.12 9.75 -11.16
N ILE A 345 24.14 10.57 -10.75
CA ILE A 345 22.75 10.18 -10.46
C ILE A 345 21.79 11.14 -11.15
N LYS A 346 20.74 10.61 -11.79
CA LYS A 346 19.60 11.38 -12.26
C LYS A 346 18.34 10.87 -11.58
N LEU A 347 17.62 11.78 -10.92
CA LEU A 347 16.30 11.51 -10.38
C LEU A 347 15.24 11.88 -11.42
N ASP A 348 14.39 10.94 -11.78
CA ASP A 348 13.22 11.12 -12.64
C ASP A 348 11.98 10.56 -11.92
N CYS A 349 11.16 11.46 -11.37
CA CYS A 349 10.05 11.13 -10.49
C CYS A 349 10.51 10.36 -9.22
N TYR A 350 10.28 9.04 -9.17
CA TYR A 350 10.65 8.11 -8.10
C TYR A 350 11.62 7.03 -8.63
N VAL A 351 12.26 7.31 -9.77
CA VAL A 351 13.27 6.47 -10.41
C VAL A 351 14.60 7.18 -10.35
N MET A 352 15.62 6.53 -9.81
CA MET A 352 16.99 7.03 -9.80
C MET A 352 17.83 6.23 -10.80
N GLU A 353 18.46 6.93 -11.74
CA GLU A 353 19.43 6.34 -12.66
C GLU A 353 20.85 6.62 -12.14
N PHE A 354 21.66 5.60 -11.84
CA PHE A 354 23.08 5.74 -11.53
C PHE A 354 23.91 5.42 -12.77
N TYR A 355 24.84 6.31 -13.12
CA TYR A 355 25.69 6.20 -14.30
C TYR A 355 27.14 5.97 -13.90
N LYS A 356 27.81 5.05 -14.59
CA LYS A 356 29.25 4.86 -14.45
C LYS A 356 30.01 5.98 -15.12
#